data_AF-W1NVX5-F1
#
_entry.id   AF-W1NVX5-F1
#
_cell.length_a   1.000
_cell.length_b   1.000
_cell.length_c   1.000
_cell.angle_alpha   90.00
_cell.angle_beta   90.00
_cell.angle_gamma   90.00
#
_symmetry.space_group_name_H-M   'P 1'
#
loop_
_entity.id
_entity.type
_entity.pdbx_description
1 polymer ?
#
loop_
_entity_poly.entity_id
_entity_poly.type
_entity_poly.pdbx_seq_one_letter_code
_entity_poly.pdbx_strand_id
1 'polypeptide(L)'
;MKANPPQFHSNLKYIQLYRRQSRLISEAAYYFTNMVSVESFILELDAKSLSMDENEFERNMRKAELASAENLRPVDSEPASSSGEPNPITRRHGKEIKIGETYPYMEAEVGELRVGDVEDLLKLYKEVVIKYSNLCDAVHSLSLDKALALAGADHRSHMPHTLRSHPRNEGNSDVSSSDLAEESPTN
;
A
#
# COMPACT_ATOMS: atom_id res chain seq x y z
N MET A 1 -10.30 6.46 17.89
CA MET A 1 -9.70 5.97 16.63
C MET A 1 -9.14 4.57 16.87
N LYS A 2 -9.45 3.57 16.03
CA LYS A 2 -9.09 2.16 16.30
C LYS A 2 -8.05 1.55 15.34
N ALA A 3 -8.09 1.92 14.05
CA ALA A 3 -7.28 1.26 13.04
C ALA A 3 -5.79 1.66 13.06
N ASN A 4 -5.48 2.90 13.48
CA ASN A 4 -4.13 3.49 13.52
C ASN A 4 -3.20 3.04 12.35
N PRO A 5 -3.61 3.27 11.09
CA PRO A 5 -2.85 2.78 9.95
C PRO A 5 -1.46 3.42 9.89
N PRO A 6 -0.40 2.64 9.61
CA PRO A 6 0.94 3.18 9.51
C PRO A 6 1.05 4.21 8.38
N GLN A 7 1.88 5.24 8.58
CA GLN A 7 2.20 6.27 7.59
C GLN A 7 0.98 7.00 7.00
N PHE A 8 -0.11 7.13 7.76
CA PHE A 8 -1.37 7.73 7.30
C PHE A 8 -1.19 9.08 6.57
N HIS A 9 -0.47 10.03 7.18
CA HIS A 9 -0.19 11.34 6.59
C HIS A 9 0.54 11.26 5.25
N SER A 10 1.55 10.40 5.18
CA SER A 10 2.32 10.21 3.94
C SER A 10 1.46 9.58 2.85
N ASN A 11 0.59 8.63 3.21
CA ASN A 11 -0.33 7.99 2.26
C ASN A 11 -1.33 8.98 1.66
N LEU A 12 -1.92 9.86 2.48
CA LEU A 12 -2.84 10.89 1.98
C LEU A 12 -2.13 11.86 1.03
N LYS A 13 -0.94 12.33 1.41
CA LYS A 13 -0.12 13.20 0.56
C LYS A 13 0.28 12.53 -0.75
N TYR A 14 0.64 11.25 -0.72
CA TYR A 14 0.96 10.49 -1.92
C TYR A 14 -0.25 10.41 -2.88
N ILE A 15 -1.43 10.12 -2.36
CA ILE A 15 -2.66 10.09 -3.17
C ILE A 15 -2.93 11.48 -3.76
N GLN A 16 -2.79 12.55 -2.98
CA GLN A 16 -3.01 13.92 -3.46
C GLN A 16 -2.10 14.29 -4.64
N LEU A 17 -0.83 13.87 -4.60
CA LEU A 17 0.17 14.25 -5.61
C LEU A 17 0.19 13.34 -6.84
N TYR A 18 -0.03 12.04 -6.66
CA TYR A 18 0.24 11.05 -7.71
C TYR A 18 -1.00 10.31 -8.20
N ARG A 19 -2.17 10.52 -7.60
CA ARG A 19 -3.42 9.95 -8.11
C ARG A 19 -3.80 10.63 -9.43
N ARG A 20 -4.18 9.82 -10.42
CA ARG A 20 -4.76 10.33 -11.67
C ARG A 20 -6.02 11.14 -11.37
N GLN A 21 -6.03 12.41 -11.75
CA GLN A 21 -7.14 13.34 -11.46
C GLN A 21 -8.48 12.84 -12.02
N SER A 22 -8.48 12.20 -13.19
CA SER A 22 -9.70 11.59 -13.77
C SER A 22 -10.31 10.46 -12.93
N ARG A 23 -9.57 9.92 -11.97
CA ARG A 23 -10.01 8.84 -11.05
C ARG A 23 -10.17 9.31 -9.61
N LEU A 24 -10.04 10.61 -9.34
CA LEU A 24 -10.26 11.22 -8.04
C LEU A 24 -11.36 12.27 -8.17
N ILE A 25 -12.54 11.81 -8.57
CA ILE A 25 -13.74 12.61 -8.78
C ILE A 25 -14.93 11.90 -8.11
N SER A 26 -16.04 12.64 -7.91
CA SER A 26 -17.26 12.11 -7.28
C SER A 26 -16.98 11.50 -5.89
N GLU A 27 -17.55 10.33 -5.59
CA GLU A 27 -17.42 9.61 -4.32
C GLU A 27 -15.97 9.44 -3.86
N ALA A 28 -15.05 9.12 -4.78
CA ALA A 28 -13.64 8.95 -4.45
C ALA A 28 -13.01 10.25 -3.91
N ALA A 29 -13.34 11.38 -4.51
CA ALA A 29 -12.88 12.69 -4.03
C ALA A 29 -13.54 13.05 -2.71
N TYR A 30 -14.83 12.75 -2.55
CA TYR A 30 -15.56 12.98 -1.31
C TYR A 30 -14.94 12.23 -0.12
N TYR A 31 -14.67 10.93 -0.26
CA TYR A 31 -14.02 10.16 0.79
C TYR A 31 -12.60 10.63 1.07
N PHE A 32 -11.85 11.01 0.03
CA PHE A 32 -10.52 11.56 0.20
C PHE A 32 -10.53 12.85 1.03
N THR A 33 -11.44 13.78 0.73
CA THR A 33 -11.63 15.00 1.52
C THR A 33 -12.02 14.69 2.96
N ASN A 34 -12.89 13.71 3.19
CA ASN A 34 -13.23 13.27 4.54
C ASN A 34 -12.02 12.70 5.30
N MET A 35 -11.11 11.99 4.61
CA MET A 35 -9.89 11.48 5.25
C MET A 35 -8.91 12.60 5.59
N VAL A 36 -8.76 13.61 4.72
CA VAL A 36 -7.94 14.79 4.97
C VAL A 36 -8.51 15.62 6.12
N SER A 37 -9.84 15.79 6.21
CA SER A 37 -10.45 16.51 7.33
C SER A 37 -10.31 15.75 8.65
N VAL A 38 -10.42 14.41 8.63
CA VAL A 38 -10.16 13.57 9.80
C VAL A 38 -8.70 13.67 10.25
N GLU A 39 -7.75 13.72 9.31
CA GLU A 39 -6.34 13.95 9.63
C GLU A 39 -6.16 15.28 10.38
N SER A 40 -6.67 16.38 9.84
CA SER A 40 -6.59 17.69 10.49
C SER A 40 -7.23 17.67 11.87
N PHE A 41 -8.42 17.07 12.00
CA PHE A 41 -9.11 16.95 13.28
C PHE A 41 -8.31 16.19 14.34
N ILE A 42 -7.64 15.10 13.96
CA ILE A 42 -6.83 14.31 14.91
C ILE A 42 -5.55 15.05 15.31
N LEU A 43 -4.93 15.79 14.38
CA LEU A 43 -3.70 16.56 14.65
C LEU A 43 -3.96 17.74 15.59
N GLU A 44 -5.12 18.36 15.48
CA GLU A 44 -5.53 19.53 16.27
C GLU A 44 -6.46 19.16 17.43
N LEU A 45 -6.56 17.88 17.78
CA LEU A 45 -7.53 17.36 18.74
C LEU A 45 -7.30 17.94 20.14
N ASP A 46 -8.32 18.62 20.66
CA ASP A 46 -8.33 19.21 22.00
C ASP A 46 -9.57 18.78 22.82
N ALA A 47 -9.60 19.14 24.10
CA ALA A 47 -10.72 18.83 25.00
C ALA A 47 -12.04 19.43 24.50
N LYS A 48 -11.98 20.65 23.93
CA LYS A 48 -13.13 21.36 23.39
C LYS A 48 -13.74 20.66 22.16
N SER A 49 -12.91 20.14 21.26
CA SER A 49 -13.33 19.37 20.08
C SER A 49 -14.09 18.11 20.45
N LEU A 50 -13.81 17.55 21.63
CA LEU A 50 -14.50 16.39 22.18
C LEU A 50 -15.63 16.75 23.17
N SER A 51 -15.92 18.04 23.37
CA SER A 51 -16.93 18.52 24.31
C SER A 51 -16.72 17.99 25.75
N MET A 52 -15.48 17.95 26.22
CA MET A 52 -15.11 17.52 27.58
C MET A 52 -14.27 18.58 28.30
N ASP A 53 -14.15 18.43 29.62
CA ASP A 53 -13.30 19.31 30.43
C ASP A 53 -11.81 19.01 30.22
N GLU A 54 -10.99 20.05 30.26
CA GLU A 54 -9.54 19.97 30.04
C GLU A 54 -8.86 18.97 31.00
N ASN A 55 -9.24 19.00 32.29
CA ASN A 55 -8.68 18.10 33.29
C ASN A 55 -9.04 16.63 33.02
N GLU A 56 -10.23 16.37 32.47
CA GLU A 56 -10.64 15.01 32.12
C GLU A 56 -9.89 14.51 30.88
N PHE A 57 -9.74 15.36 29.86
CA PHE A 57 -8.95 15.07 28.67
C PHE A 57 -7.51 14.69 29.02
N GLU A 58 -6.84 15.55 29.79
CA GLU A 58 -5.47 15.37 30.27
C GLU A 58 -5.28 14.08 31.08
N ARG A 59 -6.25 13.76 31.96
CA ARG A 59 -6.24 12.50 32.71
C ARG A 59 -6.34 11.28 31.78
N ASN A 60 -7.17 11.36 30.75
CA ASN A 60 -7.34 10.27 29.78
C ASN A 60 -6.10 10.11 28.89
N MET A 61 -5.46 11.20 28.47
CA MET A 61 -4.20 11.18 27.71
C MET A 61 -3.08 10.52 28.52
N ARG A 62 -2.85 10.94 29.77
CA ARG A 62 -1.85 10.30 30.66
C ARG A 62 -2.15 8.82 30.91
N LYS A 63 -3.42 8.46 31.11
CA LYS A 63 -3.82 7.07 31.27
C LYS A 63 -3.51 6.23 30.03
N ALA A 64 -3.73 6.79 28.83
CA ALA A 64 -3.41 6.13 27.57
C ALA A 64 -1.90 6.01 27.34
N GLU A 65 -1.09 7.00 27.72
CA GLU A 65 0.38 6.93 27.68
C GLU A 65 0.91 5.80 28.54
N LEU A 66 0.44 5.69 29.79
CA LEU A 66 0.84 4.61 30.70
C LEU A 66 0.44 3.23 30.17
N ALA A 67 -0.77 3.08 29.62
CA ALA A 67 -1.22 1.82 29.03
C ALA A 67 -0.43 1.43 27.76
N SER A 68 0.03 2.43 27.00
CA SER A 68 0.87 2.22 25.82
C SER A 68 2.29 1.83 26.22
N ALA A 69 2.81 2.39 27.32
CA ALA A 69 4.10 2.02 27.89
C ALA A 69 4.09 0.63 28.55
N GLU A 70 2.97 0.23 29.17
CA GLU A 70 2.82 -1.08 29.81
C GLU A 70 2.77 -2.25 28.81
N ASN A 71 2.20 -2.04 27.62
CA ASN A 71 2.25 -3.03 26.52
C ASN A 71 3.67 -3.28 25.96
N LEU A 72 4.68 -2.51 26.40
CA LEU A 72 6.09 -2.73 26.06
C LEU A 72 6.90 -3.35 27.22
N ARG A 73 6.26 -3.79 28.31
CA ARG A 73 6.94 -4.54 29.36
C ARG A 73 7.17 -5.99 28.90
N PRO A 74 8.43 -6.47 28.78
CA PRO A 74 8.69 -7.89 28.68
C PRO A 74 8.22 -8.56 29.97
N VAL A 75 7.35 -9.55 29.83
CA VAL A 75 6.89 -10.41 30.92
C VAL A 75 8.08 -11.06 31.63
N ASP A 76 7.91 -11.24 32.93
CA ASP A 76 8.89 -11.57 33.96
C ASP A 76 9.85 -12.74 33.67
N SER A 77 10.97 -12.69 34.38
CA SER A 77 12.12 -13.60 34.33
C SER A 77 11.80 -15.02 34.83
N GLU A 78 12.25 -16.05 34.10
CA GLU A 78 12.64 -17.36 34.64
C GLU A 78 13.93 -17.83 33.93
N PRO A 79 14.81 -18.62 34.59
CA PRO A 79 16.22 -18.75 34.24
C PRO A 79 16.52 -19.91 33.27
N ALA A 80 17.50 -19.68 32.40
CA ALA A 80 18.30 -20.65 31.64
C ALA A 80 17.59 -21.58 30.63
N SER A 81 17.79 -21.33 29.33
CA SER A 81 18.60 -22.18 28.44
C SER A 81 18.54 -21.70 26.97
N SER A 82 19.63 -21.98 26.26
CA SER A 82 20.11 -21.46 24.97
C SER A 82 19.18 -21.52 23.74
N SER A 83 19.28 -20.45 22.91
CA SER A 83 19.26 -20.36 21.42
C SER A 83 18.39 -19.16 21.00
N GLY A 84 18.82 -18.12 20.29
CA GLY A 84 20.08 -17.85 19.60
C GLY A 84 19.78 -17.05 18.34
N GLU A 85 19.41 -15.77 18.45
CA GLU A 85 19.60 -14.79 17.37
C GLU A 85 20.18 -13.48 17.96
N PRO A 86 21.45 -13.13 17.63
CA PRO A 86 22.10 -11.97 18.21
C PRO A 86 21.84 -10.73 17.35
N ASN A 87 21.00 -9.82 17.85
CA ASN A 87 20.93 -8.46 17.33
C ASN A 87 22.33 -7.81 17.36
N PRO A 88 22.81 -7.20 16.26
CA PRO A 88 24.12 -6.54 16.21
C PRO A 88 24.14 -5.27 17.06
N ILE A 89 24.62 -5.36 18.29
CA ILE A 89 24.99 -4.19 19.08
C ILE A 89 26.37 -3.74 18.60
N THR A 90 26.43 -2.75 17.70
CA THR A 90 27.69 -2.12 17.32
C THR A 90 27.99 -0.99 18.29
N ARG A 91 28.85 -1.23 19.28
CA ARG A 91 29.27 -0.22 20.25
C ARG A 91 30.46 0.57 19.71
N ARG A 92 30.23 1.76 19.15
CA ARG A 92 31.30 2.78 19.09
C ARG A 92 31.24 3.64 20.36
N HIS A 93 32.24 3.48 21.23
CA HIS A 93 32.52 4.34 22.39
C HIS A 93 31.41 4.48 23.46
N GLY A 94 30.58 3.46 23.66
CA GLY A 94 29.69 3.41 24.84
C GLY A 94 28.49 4.36 24.80
N LYS A 95 28.16 4.95 23.65
CA LYS A 95 26.86 5.62 23.43
C LYS A 95 25.97 4.76 22.54
N GLU A 96 24.74 4.51 23.01
CA GLU A 96 23.67 3.91 22.20
C GLU A 96 23.36 4.81 21.01
N ILE A 97 23.60 4.33 19.80
CA ILE A 97 23.13 4.99 18.57
C ILE A 97 21.86 4.27 18.15
N LYS A 98 20.73 4.97 18.18
CA LYS A 98 19.43 4.44 17.74
C LYS A 98 19.51 4.15 16.24
N ILE A 99 19.40 2.86 15.90
CA ILE A 99 19.57 2.33 14.53
C ILE A 99 18.32 2.66 13.72
N GLY A 100 18.37 3.81 13.07
CA GLY A 100 17.39 4.21 12.05
C GLY A 100 18.00 5.10 10.97
N GLU A 101 19.04 5.88 11.30
CA GLU A 101 19.42 7.02 10.44
C GLU A 101 20.93 7.25 10.25
N THR A 102 21.83 6.33 10.64
CA THR A 102 23.26 6.65 10.54
C THR A 102 24.12 5.44 10.19
N TYR A 103 24.74 5.48 9.01
CA TYR A 103 25.81 4.57 8.58
C TYR A 103 27.12 5.05 9.23
N PRO A 104 27.57 4.46 10.36
CA PRO A 104 28.60 5.06 11.22
C PRO A 104 29.99 5.14 10.59
N TYR A 105 30.18 4.40 9.49
CA TYR A 105 31.42 4.33 8.72
C TYR A 105 31.35 5.11 7.41
N MET A 106 30.20 5.65 7.03
CA MET A 106 30.02 6.40 5.77
C MET A 106 30.71 7.76 5.81
N GLU A 107 30.77 8.38 7.00
CA GLU A 107 31.42 9.67 7.23
C GLU A 107 32.78 9.52 7.95
N ALA A 108 33.25 8.28 8.15
CA ALA A 108 34.50 8.03 8.84
C ALA A 108 35.69 8.35 7.93
N GLU A 109 36.69 9.05 8.45
CA GLU A 109 37.92 9.32 7.72
C GLU A 109 38.85 8.09 7.71
N VAL A 110 39.77 8.01 6.74
CA VAL A 110 40.67 6.85 6.53
C VAL A 110 41.50 6.50 7.78
N GLY A 111 41.77 7.49 8.65
CA GLY A 111 42.51 7.29 9.89
C GLY A 111 41.68 6.86 11.11
N GLU A 112 40.34 6.89 11.01
CA GLU A 112 39.43 6.60 12.12
C GLU A 112 38.98 5.14 12.18
N LEU A 113 39.25 4.37 11.13
CA LEU A 113 38.93 2.95 11.09
C LEU A 113 39.99 2.15 11.85
N ARG A 114 39.61 1.64 13.01
CA ARG A 114 40.50 0.79 13.82
C ARG A 114 40.37 -0.66 13.41
N VAL A 115 41.42 -1.45 13.66
CA VAL A 115 41.40 -2.90 13.40
C VAL A 115 40.25 -3.61 14.14
N GLY A 116 39.88 -3.12 15.32
CA GLY A 116 38.73 -3.62 16.08
C GLY A 116 37.35 -3.29 15.48
N ASP A 117 37.28 -2.35 14.54
CA ASP A 117 36.01 -1.96 13.88
C ASP A 117 35.73 -2.80 12.61
N VAL A 118 36.70 -3.60 12.15
CA VAL A 118 36.64 -4.28 10.85
C VAL A 118 35.52 -5.33 10.81
N GLU A 119 35.31 -6.05 11.91
CA GLU A 119 34.28 -7.09 12.04
C GLU A 119 32.88 -6.48 11.95
N ASP A 120 32.68 -5.38 12.65
CA ASP A 120 31.45 -4.60 12.66
C ASP A 120 31.17 -3.96 11.30
N LEU A 121 32.18 -3.39 10.65
CA LEU A 121 32.06 -2.83 9.30
C LEU A 121 31.68 -3.92 8.28
N LEU A 122 32.32 -5.09 8.34
CA LEU A 122 31.99 -6.21 7.46
C LEU A 122 30.56 -6.71 7.68
N LYS A 123 30.11 -6.74 8.94
CA LYS A 123 28.76 -7.11 9.32
C LYS A 123 27.72 -6.14 8.75
N LEU A 124 27.94 -4.84 8.94
CA LEU A 124 27.07 -3.80 8.40
C LEU A 124 27.02 -3.83 6.87
N TYR A 125 28.17 -4.03 6.21
CA TYR A 125 28.22 -4.15 4.75
C TYR A 125 27.34 -5.30 4.25
N LYS A 126 27.47 -6.50 4.84
CA LYS A 126 26.65 -7.67 4.47
C LYS A 126 25.16 -7.37 4.65
N GLU A 127 24.78 -6.73 5.74
CA GLU A 127 23.39 -6.37 6.02
C GLU A 127 22.82 -5.41 4.97
N VAL A 128 23.57 -4.38 4.58
CA VAL A 128 23.18 -3.43 3.53
C VAL A 128 23.00 -4.13 2.18
N VAL A 129 23.95 -5.01 1.83
CA VAL A 129 23.88 -5.79 0.59
C VAL A 129 22.66 -6.70 0.58
N ILE A 130 22.34 -7.37 1.69
CA ILE A 130 21.15 -8.21 1.81
C ILE A 130 19.87 -7.37 1.67
N LYS A 131 19.78 -6.24 2.37
CA LYS A 131 18.63 -5.32 2.27
C LYS A 131 18.40 -4.86 0.83
N TYR A 132 19.48 -4.46 0.14
CA TYR A 132 19.39 -4.02 -1.24
C TYR A 132 19.04 -5.14 -2.21
N SER A 133 19.64 -6.33 -2.04
CA SER A 133 19.30 -7.52 -2.86
C SER A 133 17.82 -7.85 -2.74
N ASN A 134 17.31 -7.95 -1.51
CA ASN A 134 15.89 -8.26 -1.26
C ASN A 134 14.96 -7.19 -1.86
N LEU A 135 15.36 -5.91 -1.79
CA LEU A 135 14.61 -4.83 -2.40
C LEU A 135 14.63 -4.94 -3.94
N CYS A 136 15.78 -5.20 -4.55
CA CYS A 136 15.89 -5.42 -5.99
C CYS A 136 15.04 -6.60 -6.44
N ASP A 137 15.08 -7.73 -5.73
CA ASP A 137 14.30 -8.92 -6.03
C ASP A 137 12.79 -8.62 -5.97
N ALA A 138 12.35 -7.88 -4.94
CA ALA A 138 10.95 -7.47 -4.80
C ALA A 138 10.51 -6.47 -5.89
N VAL A 139 11.37 -5.52 -6.27
CA VAL A 139 11.07 -4.57 -7.36
C VAL A 139 11.01 -5.31 -8.70
N HIS A 140 11.89 -6.27 -8.93
CA HIS A 140 11.87 -7.11 -10.13
C HIS A 140 10.64 -8.01 -10.18
N SER A 141 10.21 -8.61 -9.08
CA SER A 141 8.97 -9.40 -9.03
C SER A 141 7.74 -8.53 -9.28
N LEU A 142 7.66 -7.33 -8.68
CA LEU A 142 6.57 -6.38 -8.94
C LEU A 142 6.55 -5.91 -10.41
N SER A 143 7.72 -5.74 -11.03
CA SER A 143 7.85 -5.39 -12.45
C SER A 143 7.37 -6.53 -13.35
N LEU A 144 7.69 -7.78 -12.99
CA LEU A 144 7.26 -8.98 -13.70
C LEU A 144 5.73 -9.19 -13.58
N ASP A 145 5.18 -9.05 -12.38
CA ASP A 145 3.74 -9.18 -12.14
C ASP A 145 2.95 -8.10 -12.88
N LYS A 146 3.51 -6.88 -12.97
CA LYS A 146 2.93 -5.80 -13.76
C LYS A 146 3.00 -6.08 -15.27
N ALA A 147 4.07 -6.72 -15.76
CA ALA A 147 4.19 -7.13 -17.16
C ALA A 147 3.21 -8.28 -17.51
N LEU A 148 3.06 -9.27 -16.63
CA LEU A 148 2.11 -10.38 -16.80
C LEU A 148 0.66 -9.90 -16.74
N ALA A 149 0.34 -8.94 -15.86
CA ALA A 149 -0.98 -8.32 -15.81
C ALA A 149 -1.34 -7.53 -17.08
N LEU A 150 -0.35 -6.97 -17.78
CA LEU A 150 -0.55 -6.28 -19.07
C LEU A 150 -0.63 -7.24 -20.25
N ALA A 151 0.06 -8.38 -20.21
CA ALA A 151 -0.01 -9.40 -21.26
C ALA A 151 -1.32 -10.22 -21.24
N GLY A 152 -2.05 -10.26 -20.12
CA GLY A 152 -3.31 -10.98 -19.97
C GLY A 152 -4.56 -10.29 -20.54
N ALA A 153 -4.45 -9.10 -21.13
CA ALA A 153 -5.61 -8.29 -21.53
C ALA A 153 -6.01 -8.38 -23.02
N ASP A 154 -5.32 -9.17 -23.86
CA ASP A 154 -5.49 -9.11 -25.31
C ASP A 154 -5.77 -10.47 -25.97
N HIS A 155 -6.84 -11.16 -25.53
CA HIS A 155 -7.46 -12.19 -26.38
C HIS A 155 -8.93 -12.46 -26.04
N ARG A 156 -9.87 -11.76 -26.70
CA ARG A 156 -11.24 -12.25 -26.87
C ARG A 156 -11.77 -11.99 -28.28
N SER A 157 -11.33 -12.88 -29.18
CA SER A 157 -12.09 -13.51 -30.27
C SER A 157 -12.96 -12.63 -31.18
N HIS A 158 -12.34 -12.30 -32.31
CA HIS A 158 -12.90 -12.21 -33.66
C HIS A 158 -14.00 -13.27 -33.94
N MET A 159 -15.15 -12.85 -34.44
CA MET A 159 -16.25 -13.72 -34.93
C MET A 159 -15.91 -14.27 -36.32
N PRO A 160 -15.99 -15.59 -36.58
CA PRO A 160 -15.94 -16.10 -37.94
C PRO A 160 -17.35 -16.25 -38.53
N HIS A 161 -17.56 -15.64 -39.70
CA HIS A 161 -18.68 -15.95 -40.59
C HIS A 161 -18.48 -17.35 -41.21
N THR A 162 -19.52 -18.19 -41.18
CA THR A 162 -19.61 -19.39 -42.01
C THR A 162 -20.88 -19.36 -42.85
N LEU A 163 -20.71 -19.25 -44.17
CA LEU A 163 -21.70 -19.60 -45.18
C LEU A 163 -21.78 -21.13 -45.34
N ARG A 164 -22.94 -21.63 -45.84
CA ARG A 164 -23.26 -23.00 -46.35
C ARG A 164 -23.86 -23.95 -45.30
N SER A 165 -24.94 -24.72 -45.51
CA SER A 165 -25.68 -25.23 -46.70
C SER A 165 -27.13 -25.62 -46.30
N HIS A 166 -28.05 -25.62 -47.28
CA HIS A 166 -29.39 -26.25 -47.24
C HIS A 166 -29.34 -27.77 -46.89
N PRO A 167 -30.46 -28.36 -46.43
CA PRO A 167 -31.36 -29.06 -47.37
C PRO A 167 -32.87 -28.82 -47.17
N ARG A 168 -33.61 -29.19 -48.23
CA ARG A 168 -35.06 -29.21 -48.48
C ARG A 168 -35.90 -29.99 -47.45
N ASN A 169 -37.17 -29.60 -47.26
CA ASN A 169 -38.39 -30.41 -47.47
C ASN A 169 -39.65 -29.55 -47.17
N GLU A 170 -40.37 -29.04 -48.18
CA GLU A 170 -41.67 -29.50 -48.73
C GLU A 170 -42.91 -29.45 -47.81
N GLY A 171 -43.97 -28.83 -48.35
CA GLY A 171 -45.33 -28.64 -47.79
C GLY A 171 -45.79 -27.19 -48.06
N ASN A 172 -46.23 -26.81 -49.26
CA ASN A 172 -47.62 -26.90 -49.79
C ASN A 172 -48.64 -26.29 -48.79
N SER A 173 -49.49 -25.30 -49.07
CA SER A 173 -50.19 -24.87 -50.29
C SER A 173 -50.75 -23.44 -50.13
N ASP A 174 -51.36 -22.94 -51.21
CA ASP A 174 -52.36 -21.85 -51.28
C ASP A 174 -51.93 -20.42 -51.63
N VAL A 175 -51.73 -20.23 -52.94
CA VAL A 175 -52.55 -19.40 -53.85
C VAL A 175 -53.45 -18.33 -53.20
N SER A 176 -53.14 -17.04 -53.41
CA SER A 176 -54.01 -16.12 -54.17
C SER A 176 -53.53 -14.67 -54.16
N SER A 177 -53.79 -14.07 -55.32
CA SER A 177 -53.43 -12.75 -55.84
C SER A 177 -54.35 -11.63 -55.33
N SER A 178 -53.79 -10.44 -55.09
CA SER A 178 -54.38 -9.09 -55.29
C SER A 178 -53.42 -8.09 -54.61
N ASP A 179 -52.58 -7.29 -55.26
CA ASP A 179 -52.76 -6.29 -56.32
C ASP A 179 -53.50 -5.00 -55.86
N LEU A 180 -52.87 -3.85 -56.17
CA LEU A 180 -53.27 -2.43 -56.03
C LEU A 180 -53.39 -1.83 -54.60
N ALA A 181 -52.99 -0.59 -54.27
CA ALA A 181 -52.44 0.59 -54.95
C ALA A 181 -51.76 1.48 -53.86
N GLU A 182 -50.60 2.09 -54.12
CA GLU A 182 -50.45 3.55 -54.40
C GLU A 182 -51.38 4.46 -53.56
N GLU A 183 -50.85 5.11 -52.53
CA GLU A 183 -50.55 6.55 -52.56
C GLU A 183 -49.83 7.00 -51.28
N SER A 184 -48.83 7.87 -51.45
CA SER A 184 -48.12 8.58 -50.39
C SER A 184 -48.81 9.92 -50.07
N PRO A 185 -48.14 10.88 -49.40
CA PRO A 185 -48.42 11.35 -48.04
C PRO A 185 -49.13 12.72 -48.02
N THR A 186 -49.44 13.29 -46.84
CA THR A 186 -49.12 14.70 -46.51
C THR A 186 -49.59 15.15 -45.12
N ASN A 187 -48.70 15.94 -44.52
CA ASN A 187 -48.84 16.94 -43.45
C ASN A 187 -49.00 16.48 -41.99
#